data_AF-A0A2D5ZKW9-F1
#
_entry.id   AF-A0A2D5ZKW9-F1
#
_cell.length_a   1.000
_cell.length_b   1.000
_cell.length_c   1.000
_cell.angle_alpha   90.00
_cell.angle_beta   90.00
_cell.angle_gamma   90.00
#
_symmetry.space_group_name_H-M   'P 1'
#
loop_
_entity.id
_entity.type
_entity.pdbx_description
1 polymer ?
#
loop_
_entity_poly.entity_id
_entity_poly.type
_entity_poly.pdbx_seq_one_letter_code
_entity_poly.pdbx_strand_id
1 'polypeptide(L)'
;AGPRIGYDPGAQTGLSGSDFRHWDQMRVFLINPDSQIEEKIGGRFSRYAIPVPPQGIAYLAAQVRGAGHQVHCHDQYATKIGHRELVDLVRAYSPDIVGLSVLTLAMGAVRTIVPMLRAEMPNLKIVLGNVHATVFPGELLANGLADLIVRGEGEATFVHALEMLEADGDLSEVAGLSFLLGGEPIHNPDRPTIADLDTLAYPEWSEFDLDLYKCVSLPLRIFEGTRPIPILAARGCPFHCTYCAQDFAGKRLRARDLNAVCDEMEAAIEDYGADCFGFLDACFPVSKKQGLEFAEIYIRRGLHKKAIWFTETRVDLVDLEVLQALREAECRMVQYGFESGSDRVLQSINKGGKATTARALQTMRDTKKADLLSFGLFMIGSPGETESDCEETIEFARKLDCDIAKFNLVVPYPGSDLFDEFRSQYESGGLDEDRVTGFFDWSNYGGELVYLPEGMSSEQLIRLQRKALRRFYIRPALVWRFMTRRILSFRELAIGAVNLLLEVFRHSPWAPGSVPDSAPSPRPTAVVGPPAG
;
A
#
# COMPACT_ATOMS: atom_id res chain seq x y z
N ALA A 1 -15.32 -57.35 20.41
CA ALA A 1 -14.30 -57.62 19.39
C ALA A 1 -13.95 -56.31 18.72
N GLY A 2 -12.75 -55.80 18.97
CA GLY A 2 -12.23 -54.60 18.30
C GLY A 2 -10.72 -54.71 18.28
N PRO A 3 -10.06 -54.60 17.11
CA PRO A 3 -8.61 -54.69 17.09
C PRO A 3 -8.02 -53.31 17.40
N ARG A 4 -7.18 -53.30 18.43
CA ARG A 4 -6.12 -52.31 18.61
C ARG A 4 -5.08 -52.57 17.51
N ILE A 5 -4.70 -51.52 16.80
CA ILE A 5 -3.50 -51.46 15.94
C ILE A 5 -2.99 -50.03 16.21
N GLY A 6 -1.86 -49.79 16.87
CA GLY A 6 -0.54 -50.37 16.64
C GLY A 6 0.24 -49.34 15.83
N TYR A 7 0.89 -48.39 16.51
CA TYR A 7 1.78 -47.41 15.90
C TYR A 7 2.99 -48.15 15.32
N ASP A 8 3.15 -48.10 14.01
CA ASP A 8 4.28 -48.66 13.26
C ASP A 8 5.18 -47.49 12.82
N PRO A 9 6.41 -47.37 13.35
CA PRO A 9 7.34 -46.31 12.97
C PRO A 9 8.05 -46.58 11.61
N GLY A 10 7.56 -47.53 10.80
CA GLY A 10 8.23 -48.03 9.60
C GLY A 10 7.53 -47.82 8.25
N ALA A 11 6.53 -46.94 8.14
CA ALA A 11 5.87 -46.69 6.84
C ALA A 11 6.59 -45.61 6.02
N GLN A 12 7.68 -46.01 5.37
CA GLN A 12 8.30 -45.28 4.26
C GLN A 12 7.30 -45.13 3.11
N THR A 13 6.71 -43.95 2.93
CA THR A 13 6.22 -43.50 1.62
C THR A 13 7.31 -42.68 0.97
N GLY A 14 7.99 -43.30 0.00
CA GLY A 14 9.20 -42.80 -0.63
C GLY A 14 9.07 -41.39 -1.20
N LEU A 15 9.77 -40.47 -0.56
CA LEU A 15 10.63 -39.52 -1.25
C LEU A 15 12.03 -40.13 -1.21
N SER A 16 12.53 -40.62 -2.34
CA SER A 16 13.92 -41.06 -2.44
C SER A 16 14.83 -39.87 -2.19
N GLY A 17 15.65 -39.93 -1.14
CA GLY A 17 16.59 -38.89 -0.72
C GLY A 17 17.76 -38.64 -1.68
N SER A 18 17.48 -38.33 -2.95
CA SER A 18 18.47 -37.92 -3.94
C SER A 18 18.07 -36.73 -4.81
N ASP A 19 16.97 -36.02 -4.49
CA ASP A 19 16.46 -34.90 -5.31
C ASP A 19 16.64 -33.50 -4.68
N PHE A 20 17.35 -33.39 -3.55
CA PHE A 20 17.65 -32.10 -2.93
C PHE A 20 19.13 -31.77 -3.10
N ARG A 21 19.42 -30.64 -3.78
CA ARG A 21 20.75 -30.04 -3.79
C ARG A 21 21.09 -29.64 -2.35
N HIS A 22 22.25 -30.05 -1.84
CA HIS A 22 22.85 -29.36 -0.70
C HIS A 22 23.19 -27.94 -1.16
N TRP A 23 22.49 -26.96 -0.61
CA TRP A 23 22.82 -25.56 -0.82
C TRP A 23 23.78 -25.16 0.31
N ASP A 24 25.01 -24.77 -0.03
CA ASP A 24 25.84 -23.98 0.91
C ASP A 24 25.38 -22.50 0.91
N GLN A 25 24.57 -22.13 -0.09
CA GLN A 25 24.04 -20.79 -0.31
C GLN A 25 22.84 -20.85 -1.27
N MET A 26 21.66 -20.38 -0.83
CA MET A 26 20.48 -20.24 -1.71
C MET A 26 20.52 -18.99 -2.58
N ARG A 27 19.88 -19.07 -3.74
CA ARG A 27 19.68 -17.98 -4.70
C ARG A 27 18.22 -17.55 -4.69
N VAL A 28 17.96 -16.39 -4.12
CA VAL A 28 16.63 -15.83 -3.93
C VAL A 28 16.38 -14.72 -4.96
N PHE A 29 15.21 -14.73 -5.59
CA PHE A 29 14.74 -13.66 -6.47
C PHE A 29 13.49 -13.02 -5.87
N LEU A 30 13.57 -11.76 -5.44
CA LEU A 30 12.44 -11.03 -4.86
C LEU A 30 11.81 -10.07 -5.87
N ILE A 31 10.48 -10.08 -5.95
CA ILE A 31 9.71 -9.36 -6.97
C ILE A 31 8.69 -8.44 -6.28
N ASN A 32 8.69 -7.16 -6.66
CA ASN A 32 7.52 -6.28 -6.52
C ASN A 32 6.70 -6.38 -7.81
N PRO A 33 5.59 -7.13 -7.84
CA PRO A 33 4.83 -7.33 -9.07
C PRO A 33 4.11 -6.04 -9.47
N ASP A 34 3.86 -5.88 -10.77
CA ASP A 34 3.13 -4.72 -11.28
C ASP A 34 1.72 -4.65 -10.68
N SER A 35 1.39 -3.49 -10.11
CA SER A 35 0.08 -3.19 -9.52
C SER A 35 -0.94 -2.67 -10.55
N GLN A 36 -0.49 -2.48 -11.80
CA GLN A 36 -1.23 -1.98 -12.96
C GLN A 36 -1.93 -0.64 -12.68
N ILE A 37 -1.38 0.15 -11.76
CA ILE A 37 -1.95 1.45 -11.36
C ILE A 37 -2.05 2.40 -12.56
N GLU A 38 -1.08 2.36 -13.48
CA GLU A 38 -1.08 3.23 -14.66
C GLU A 38 -2.22 2.92 -15.61
N GLU A 39 -2.54 1.64 -15.81
CA GLU A 39 -3.67 1.20 -16.62
C GLU A 39 -5.00 1.61 -15.97
N LYS A 40 -5.09 1.50 -14.63
CA LYS A 40 -6.26 1.89 -13.83
C LYS A 40 -6.49 3.41 -13.81
N ILE A 41 -5.42 4.21 -13.75
CA ILE A 41 -5.51 5.69 -13.83
C ILE A 41 -5.82 6.14 -15.26
N GLY A 42 -5.24 5.48 -16.25
CA GLY A 42 -5.49 5.68 -17.67
C GLY A 42 -5.02 7.04 -18.23
N GLY A 43 -4.84 7.07 -19.56
CA GLY A 43 -4.64 8.30 -20.33
C GLY A 43 -3.39 9.12 -19.95
N ARG A 44 -3.48 10.45 -20.07
CA ARG A 44 -2.33 11.36 -19.90
C ARG A 44 -1.91 11.59 -18.45
N PHE A 45 -2.62 10.99 -17.48
CA PHE A 45 -2.36 11.14 -16.05
C PHE A 45 -1.50 10.02 -15.45
N SER A 46 -1.30 8.90 -16.16
CA SER A 46 -0.41 7.81 -15.74
C SER A 46 1.02 8.27 -15.48
N ARG A 47 1.50 9.28 -16.21
CA ARG A 47 2.83 9.90 -16.02
C ARG A 47 3.06 10.52 -14.63
N TYR A 48 2.01 10.73 -13.85
CA TYR A 48 2.10 11.24 -12.48
C TYR A 48 2.08 10.12 -11.43
N ALA A 49 1.88 8.86 -11.83
CA ALA A 49 2.04 7.70 -10.97
C ALA A 49 3.53 7.32 -10.96
N ILE A 50 4.30 8.01 -10.11
CA ILE A 50 5.71 7.72 -9.95
C ILE A 50 5.83 6.55 -8.97
N PRO A 51 6.58 5.48 -9.32
CA PRO A 51 6.79 4.37 -8.42
C PRO A 51 7.52 4.84 -7.16
N VAL A 52 7.25 4.16 -6.04
CA VAL A 52 7.99 4.34 -4.78
C VAL A 52 8.87 3.10 -4.60
N PRO A 53 10.17 3.26 -4.25
CA PRO A 53 11.04 2.11 -4.01
C PRO A 53 10.43 1.13 -2.99
N PRO A 54 10.44 -0.19 -3.26
CA PRO A 54 9.74 -1.16 -2.41
C PRO A 54 10.54 -1.49 -1.14
N GLN A 55 10.44 -0.61 -0.14
CA GLN A 55 11.21 -0.65 1.12
C GLN A 55 11.18 -2.00 1.83
N GLY A 56 10.02 -2.66 1.90
CA GLY A 56 9.90 -3.97 2.54
C GLY A 56 10.76 -5.04 1.86
N ILE A 57 10.87 -5.00 0.53
CA ILE A 57 11.74 -5.91 -0.24
C ILE A 57 13.21 -5.58 0.00
N ALA A 58 13.57 -4.29 0.06
CA ALA A 58 14.95 -3.88 0.33
C ALA A 58 15.42 -4.29 1.73
N TYR A 59 14.56 -4.20 2.76
CA TYR A 59 14.86 -4.77 4.09
C TYR A 59 15.02 -6.29 4.04
N LEU A 60 14.10 -7.00 3.38
CA LEU A 60 14.20 -8.45 3.21
C LEU A 60 15.51 -8.85 2.51
N ALA A 61 15.90 -8.14 1.46
CA ALA A 61 17.14 -8.39 0.73
C ALA A 61 18.37 -8.26 1.63
N ALA A 62 18.42 -7.23 2.48
CA ALA A 62 19.48 -7.06 3.46
C ALA A 62 19.54 -8.24 4.46
N GLN A 63 18.39 -8.73 4.93
CA GLN A 63 18.34 -9.90 5.82
C GLN A 63 18.79 -11.19 5.14
N VAL A 64 18.35 -11.43 3.90
CA VAL A 64 18.75 -12.60 3.09
C VAL A 64 20.26 -12.60 2.86
N ARG A 65 20.84 -11.44 2.51
CA ARG A 65 22.29 -11.30 2.34
C ARG A 65 23.02 -11.48 3.68
N GLY A 66 22.49 -10.94 4.77
CA GLY A 66 23.04 -11.08 6.12
C GLY A 66 23.06 -12.54 6.62
N ALA A 67 22.09 -13.35 6.20
CA ALA A 67 22.04 -14.79 6.44
C ALA A 67 23.01 -15.59 5.54
N GLY A 68 23.75 -14.92 4.65
CA GLY A 68 24.75 -15.54 3.78
C GLY A 68 24.23 -15.98 2.42
N HIS A 69 22.96 -15.74 2.08
CA HIS A 69 22.38 -16.14 0.79
C HIS A 69 22.57 -15.09 -0.32
N GLN A 70 22.39 -15.50 -1.58
CA GLN A 70 22.36 -14.58 -2.73
C GLN A 70 20.95 -14.06 -2.92
N VAL A 71 20.82 -12.77 -3.15
CA VAL A 71 19.54 -12.13 -3.44
C VAL A 71 19.66 -11.30 -4.70
N HIS A 72 18.62 -11.34 -5.51
CA HIS A 72 18.37 -10.35 -6.54
C HIS A 72 16.96 -9.78 -6.34
N CYS A 73 16.79 -8.47 -6.48
CA CYS A 73 15.46 -7.84 -6.43
C CYS A 73 15.07 -7.24 -7.78
N HIS A 74 13.77 -7.29 -8.07
CA HIS A 74 13.22 -6.67 -9.26
C HIS A 74 11.89 -5.98 -8.94
N ASP A 75 11.81 -4.71 -9.30
CA ASP A 75 10.57 -3.95 -9.22
C ASP A 75 9.91 -3.87 -10.59
N GLN A 76 8.97 -4.78 -10.86
CA GLN A 76 8.28 -4.84 -12.14
C GLN A 76 7.47 -3.57 -12.40
N TYR A 77 6.92 -2.96 -11.34
CA TYR A 77 6.13 -1.73 -11.47
C TYR A 77 7.00 -0.56 -11.93
N ALA A 78 8.21 -0.43 -11.39
CA ALA A 78 9.13 0.64 -11.77
C ALA A 78 9.77 0.44 -13.14
N THR A 79 10.14 -0.80 -13.49
CA THR A 79 10.79 -1.13 -14.78
C THR A 79 9.82 -1.16 -15.95
N LYS A 80 8.51 -1.33 -15.68
CA LYS A 80 7.43 -1.36 -16.67
C LYS A 80 7.57 -2.49 -17.71
N ILE A 81 8.26 -3.56 -17.36
CA ILE A 81 8.37 -4.74 -18.23
C ILE A 81 7.14 -5.62 -18.14
N GLY A 82 6.84 -6.32 -19.24
CA GLY A 82 5.73 -7.26 -19.27
C GLY A 82 6.01 -8.53 -18.46
N HIS A 83 4.94 -9.25 -18.06
CA HIS A 83 5.07 -10.48 -17.26
C HIS A 83 5.94 -11.55 -17.93
N ARG A 84 5.93 -11.64 -19.27
CA ARG A 84 6.79 -12.59 -20.02
C ARG A 84 8.27 -12.29 -19.84
N GLU A 85 8.63 -11.02 -19.99
CA GLU A 85 10.02 -10.57 -19.83
C GLU A 85 10.50 -10.76 -18.38
N LEU A 86 9.63 -10.49 -17.40
CA LEU A 86 9.92 -10.81 -16.00
C LEU A 86 10.22 -12.30 -15.79
N VAL A 87 9.39 -13.19 -16.36
CA VAL A 87 9.62 -14.65 -16.27
C VAL A 87 10.94 -15.05 -16.94
N ASP A 88 11.29 -14.43 -18.07
CA ASP A 88 12.59 -14.63 -18.73
C ASP A 88 13.78 -14.19 -17.85
N LEU A 89 13.65 -13.07 -17.14
CA LEU A 89 14.67 -12.60 -16.19
C LEU A 89 14.83 -13.58 -15.00
N VAL A 90 13.72 -14.05 -14.44
CA VAL A 90 13.75 -15.05 -13.36
C VAL A 90 14.44 -16.33 -13.85
N ARG A 91 14.07 -16.81 -15.03
CA ARG A 91 14.69 -18.00 -15.63
C ARG A 91 16.18 -17.81 -15.88
N ALA A 92 16.58 -16.67 -16.43
CA ALA A 92 17.99 -16.34 -16.69
C ALA A 92 18.82 -16.28 -15.40
N TYR A 93 18.24 -15.75 -14.31
CA TYR A 93 18.88 -15.80 -13.00
C TYR A 93 18.96 -17.23 -12.46
N SER A 94 17.98 -18.09 -12.76
CA SER A 94 17.89 -19.48 -12.25
C SER A 94 17.92 -19.55 -10.70
N PRO A 95 16.94 -18.92 -10.02
CA PRO A 95 16.83 -18.98 -8.56
C PRO A 95 16.31 -20.32 -8.08
N ASP A 96 16.50 -20.53 -6.80
CA ASP A 96 15.96 -21.68 -6.06
C ASP A 96 14.60 -21.32 -5.48
N ILE A 97 14.48 -20.04 -5.10
CA ILE A 97 13.30 -19.44 -4.50
C ILE A 97 12.97 -18.13 -5.21
N VAL A 98 11.69 -17.96 -5.55
CA VAL A 98 11.13 -16.67 -5.96
C VAL A 98 10.16 -16.18 -4.88
N GLY A 99 10.39 -14.97 -4.39
CA GLY A 99 9.51 -14.28 -3.44
C GLY A 99 8.72 -13.19 -4.15
N LEU A 100 7.39 -13.18 -4.02
CA LEU A 100 6.54 -12.09 -4.54
C LEU A 100 5.89 -11.33 -3.38
N SER A 101 6.08 -10.00 -3.38
CA SER A 101 5.43 -9.10 -2.42
C SER A 101 4.01 -8.80 -2.89
N VAL A 102 3.01 -9.40 -2.24
CA VAL A 102 1.61 -9.33 -2.69
C VAL A 102 0.83 -8.27 -1.92
N LEU A 103 0.96 -7.02 -2.37
CA LEU A 103 -0.03 -6.00 -2.04
C LEU A 103 -1.35 -6.34 -2.75
N THR A 104 -2.52 -6.04 -2.17
CA THR A 104 -3.83 -6.41 -2.74
C THR A 104 -4.00 -6.00 -4.22
N LEU A 105 -3.42 -4.86 -4.61
CA LEU A 105 -3.46 -4.37 -5.99
C LEU A 105 -2.65 -5.21 -6.99
N ALA A 106 -1.62 -5.92 -6.53
CA ALA A 106 -0.71 -6.70 -7.35
C ALA A 106 -1.20 -8.15 -7.57
N MET A 107 -2.31 -8.54 -6.95
CA MET A 107 -2.77 -9.92 -7.00
C MET A 107 -3.14 -10.39 -8.41
N GLY A 108 -3.71 -9.51 -9.25
CA GLY A 108 -3.98 -9.82 -10.66
C GLY A 108 -2.72 -10.17 -11.45
N ALA A 109 -1.61 -9.47 -11.20
CA ALA A 109 -0.32 -9.80 -11.78
C ALA A 109 0.20 -11.15 -11.26
N VAL A 110 0.09 -11.42 -9.96
CA VAL A 110 0.52 -12.70 -9.35
C VAL A 110 -0.24 -13.90 -9.96
N ARG A 111 -1.55 -13.78 -10.19
CA ARG A 111 -2.38 -14.81 -10.85
C ARG A 111 -1.94 -15.11 -12.29
N THR A 112 -1.26 -14.18 -12.93
CA THR A 112 -0.71 -14.36 -14.28
C THR A 112 0.72 -14.90 -14.24
N ILE A 113 1.57 -14.33 -13.38
CA ILE A 113 3.01 -14.64 -13.30
C ILE A 113 3.25 -16.05 -12.75
N VAL A 114 2.56 -16.46 -11.68
CA VAL A 114 2.84 -17.74 -11.02
C VAL A 114 2.62 -18.95 -11.94
N PRO A 115 1.49 -19.07 -12.68
CA PRO A 115 1.32 -20.16 -13.63
C PRO A 115 2.42 -20.21 -14.71
N MET A 116 2.89 -19.04 -15.17
CA MET A 116 3.98 -18.96 -16.15
C MET A 116 5.31 -19.46 -15.55
N LEU A 117 5.64 -19.05 -14.33
CA LEU A 117 6.81 -19.52 -13.61
C LEU A 117 6.79 -21.04 -13.41
N ARG A 118 5.66 -21.60 -12.96
CA ARG A 118 5.52 -23.05 -12.76
C ARG A 118 5.62 -23.84 -14.07
N ALA A 119 5.09 -23.31 -15.17
CA ALA A 119 5.16 -23.97 -16.47
C ALA A 119 6.60 -24.08 -17.01
N GLU A 120 7.44 -23.08 -16.75
CA GLU A 120 8.82 -23.05 -17.24
C GLU A 120 9.85 -23.59 -16.24
N MET A 121 9.56 -23.49 -14.94
CA MET A 121 10.44 -23.86 -13.85
C MET A 121 9.64 -24.65 -12.80
N PRO A 122 9.26 -25.91 -13.07
CA PRO A 122 8.36 -26.68 -12.20
C PRO A 122 8.92 -26.97 -10.80
N ASN A 123 10.24 -26.88 -10.62
CA ASN A 123 10.92 -27.09 -9.33
C ASN A 123 11.17 -25.78 -8.56
N LEU A 124 10.83 -24.62 -9.13
CA LEU A 124 11.02 -23.33 -8.48
C LEU A 124 10.12 -23.22 -7.25
N LYS A 125 10.71 -22.91 -6.10
CA LYS A 125 9.96 -22.67 -4.88
C LYS A 125 9.36 -21.27 -4.91
N ILE A 126 8.05 -21.16 -4.83
CA ILE A 126 7.32 -19.88 -4.89
C ILE A 126 6.85 -19.49 -3.49
N VAL A 127 7.27 -18.31 -3.04
CA VAL A 127 6.93 -17.75 -1.74
C VAL A 127 6.16 -16.45 -1.92
N LEU A 128 5.01 -16.33 -1.26
CA LEU A 128 4.24 -15.08 -1.24
C LEU A 128 4.32 -14.44 0.15
N GLY A 129 4.33 -13.11 0.20
CA GLY A 129 4.27 -12.34 1.44
C GLY A 129 3.47 -11.05 1.28
N ASN A 130 3.53 -10.17 2.28
CA ASN A 130 2.78 -8.91 2.37
C ASN A 130 1.29 -9.10 2.74
N VAL A 131 0.53 -8.01 2.83
CA VAL A 131 -0.80 -7.96 3.47
C VAL A 131 -1.83 -8.88 2.80
N HIS A 132 -1.85 -8.98 1.47
CA HIS A 132 -2.83 -9.82 0.78
C HIS A 132 -2.58 -11.30 1.07
N ALA A 133 -1.32 -11.72 0.98
CA ALA A 133 -0.93 -13.10 1.28
C ALA A 133 -1.12 -13.45 2.77
N THR A 134 -0.95 -12.48 3.65
CA THR A 134 -1.18 -12.64 5.09
C THR A 134 -2.67 -12.88 5.41
N VAL A 135 -3.59 -12.20 4.72
CA VAL A 135 -5.03 -12.34 4.97
C VAL A 135 -5.65 -13.56 4.28
N PHE A 136 -5.15 -13.96 3.11
CA PHE A 136 -5.70 -15.09 2.32
C PHE A 136 -4.75 -16.28 2.15
N PRO A 137 -4.05 -16.76 3.22
CA PRO A 137 -3.00 -17.76 3.04
C PRO A 137 -3.53 -19.10 2.54
N GLY A 138 -4.68 -19.56 3.08
CA GLY A 138 -5.27 -20.84 2.70
C GLY A 138 -5.72 -20.86 1.23
N GLU A 139 -6.37 -19.80 0.76
CA GLU A 139 -6.88 -19.68 -0.62
C GLU A 139 -5.74 -19.66 -1.63
N LEU A 140 -4.69 -18.87 -1.37
CA LEU A 140 -3.53 -18.78 -2.26
C LEU A 140 -2.77 -20.11 -2.36
N LEU A 141 -2.65 -20.85 -1.25
CA LEU A 141 -2.05 -22.19 -1.23
C LEU A 141 -2.94 -23.19 -1.99
N ALA A 142 -4.24 -23.22 -1.71
CA ALA A 142 -5.19 -24.14 -2.35
C ALA A 142 -5.27 -23.93 -3.88
N ASN A 143 -5.13 -22.69 -4.35
CA ASN A 143 -5.12 -22.34 -5.77
C ASN A 143 -3.75 -22.59 -6.44
N GLY A 144 -2.76 -23.12 -5.72
CA GLY A 144 -1.43 -23.42 -6.25
C GLY A 144 -0.59 -22.18 -6.58
N LEU A 145 -0.97 -21.00 -6.06
CA LEU A 145 -0.28 -19.73 -6.32
C LEU A 145 0.97 -19.55 -5.45
N ALA A 146 1.16 -20.38 -4.44
CA ALA A 146 2.32 -20.38 -3.57
C ALA A 146 2.68 -21.80 -3.15
N ASP A 147 3.95 -22.02 -2.80
CA ASP A 147 4.35 -23.19 -2.02
C ASP A 147 4.43 -22.83 -0.53
N LEU A 148 4.89 -21.61 -0.22
CA LEU A 148 4.99 -21.06 1.12
C LEU A 148 4.39 -19.66 1.18
N ILE A 149 3.82 -19.30 2.33
CA ILE A 149 3.35 -17.95 2.61
C ILE A 149 3.96 -17.44 3.89
N VAL A 150 4.63 -16.30 3.80
CA VAL A 150 5.19 -15.57 4.92
C VAL A 150 4.15 -14.56 5.40
N ARG A 151 3.59 -14.79 6.59
CA ARG A 151 2.57 -13.93 7.20
C ARG A 151 3.19 -12.88 8.12
N GLY A 152 2.63 -11.67 8.11
CA GLY A 152 3.06 -10.57 8.95
C GLY A 152 4.42 -9.99 8.54
N GLU A 153 5.29 -9.72 9.52
CA GLU A 153 6.66 -9.24 9.27
C GLU A 153 7.53 -10.37 8.73
N GLY A 154 8.11 -10.13 7.55
CA GLY A 154 8.77 -11.18 6.78
C GLY A 154 10.25 -11.39 7.14
N GLU A 155 10.92 -10.42 7.75
CA GLU A 155 12.38 -10.40 7.93
C GLU A 155 12.90 -11.65 8.62
N ALA A 156 12.40 -11.94 9.83
CA ALA A 156 12.82 -13.11 10.59
C ALA A 156 12.16 -14.41 10.09
N THR A 157 10.91 -14.34 9.65
CA THR A 157 10.16 -15.53 9.19
C THR A 157 10.75 -16.09 7.90
N PHE A 158 11.07 -15.22 6.95
CA PHE A 158 11.61 -15.63 5.66
C PHE A 158 13.02 -16.19 5.81
N VAL A 159 13.91 -15.54 6.56
CA VAL A 159 15.25 -16.07 6.84
C VAL A 159 15.17 -17.44 7.53
N HIS A 160 14.33 -17.59 8.56
CA HIS A 160 14.16 -18.90 9.22
C HIS A 160 13.61 -19.98 8.27
N ALA A 161 12.75 -19.60 7.32
CA ALA A 161 12.30 -20.52 6.28
C ALA A 161 13.42 -20.92 5.32
N LEU A 162 14.31 -19.99 4.94
CA LEU A 162 15.49 -20.30 4.12
C LEU A 162 16.43 -21.28 4.84
N GLU A 163 16.72 -21.04 6.12
CA GLU A 163 17.55 -21.92 6.96
C GLU A 163 16.97 -23.34 7.03
N MET A 164 15.65 -23.47 7.25
CA MET A 164 14.99 -24.78 7.27
C MET A 164 15.01 -25.46 5.89
N LEU A 165 14.80 -24.73 4.81
CA LEU A 165 14.86 -25.30 3.46
C LEU A 165 16.29 -25.74 3.09
N GLU A 166 17.31 -25.00 3.52
CA GLU A 166 18.72 -25.32 3.29
C GLU A 166 19.14 -26.59 4.03
N ALA A 167 18.68 -26.74 5.27
CA ALA A 167 18.99 -27.88 6.13
C ALA A 167 18.10 -29.11 5.91
N ASP A 168 17.12 -29.06 4.98
CA ASP A 168 16.04 -30.06 4.86
C ASP A 168 15.32 -30.30 6.22
N GLY A 169 15.10 -29.21 6.94
CA GLY A 169 14.50 -29.16 8.27
C GLY A 169 12.97 -29.09 8.25
N ASP A 170 12.37 -29.13 9.44
CA ASP A 170 10.92 -29.12 9.59
C ASP A 170 10.36 -27.69 9.51
N LEU A 171 9.63 -27.40 8.43
CA LEU A 171 8.95 -26.13 8.23
C LEU A 171 7.88 -25.83 9.30
N SER A 172 7.42 -26.84 10.07
CA SER A 172 6.48 -26.63 11.18
C SER A 172 7.06 -25.79 12.33
N GLU A 173 8.40 -25.69 12.41
CA GLU A 173 9.11 -24.88 13.41
C GLU A 173 9.15 -23.37 13.04
N VAL A 174 8.80 -23.02 11.80
CA VAL A 174 8.88 -21.65 11.31
C VAL A 174 7.63 -20.85 11.69
N ALA A 175 7.68 -20.15 12.82
CA ALA A 175 6.60 -19.23 13.21
C ALA A 175 6.31 -18.19 12.12
N GLY A 176 5.02 -17.94 11.84
CA GLY A 176 4.53 -17.05 10.79
C GLY A 176 4.41 -17.66 9.39
N LEU A 177 4.75 -18.94 9.22
CA LEU A 177 4.70 -19.63 7.93
C LEU A 177 3.35 -20.33 7.69
N SER A 178 2.88 -20.29 6.45
CA SER A 178 1.84 -21.21 5.95
C SER A 178 2.35 -22.01 4.76
N PHE A 179 1.94 -23.27 4.65
CA PHE A 179 2.35 -24.17 3.58
C PHE A 179 1.34 -25.31 3.42
N LEU A 180 1.47 -26.13 2.37
CA LEU A 180 0.66 -27.34 2.20
C LEU A 180 1.35 -28.55 2.81
N LEU A 181 0.63 -29.33 3.63
CA LEU A 181 1.05 -30.65 4.10
C LEU A 181 -0.01 -31.68 3.73
N GLY A 182 0.35 -32.64 2.89
CA GLY A 182 -0.61 -33.66 2.42
C GLY A 182 -1.79 -33.10 1.61
N GLY A 183 -1.62 -31.92 1.00
CA GLY A 183 -2.67 -31.21 0.24
C GLY A 183 -3.52 -30.25 1.08
N GLU A 184 -3.35 -30.23 2.40
CA GLU A 184 -4.10 -29.33 3.29
C GLU A 184 -3.24 -28.13 3.70
N PRO A 185 -3.82 -26.92 3.78
CA PRO A 185 -3.10 -25.73 4.25
C PRO A 185 -2.85 -25.85 5.76
N ILE A 186 -1.56 -25.80 6.13
CA ILE A 186 -1.09 -25.70 7.50
C ILE A 186 -0.67 -24.26 7.77
N HIS A 187 -1.05 -23.80 8.96
CA HIS A 187 -0.76 -22.47 9.45
C HIS A 187 0.00 -22.61 10.77
N ASN A 188 1.32 -22.38 10.75
CA ASN A 188 2.10 -22.33 11.99
C ASN A 188 1.62 -21.17 12.87
N PRO A 189 1.92 -21.17 14.18
CA PRO A 189 1.62 -20.02 15.04
C PRO A 189 2.22 -18.73 14.48
N ASP A 190 1.51 -17.61 14.65
CA ASP A 190 2.02 -16.31 14.21
C ASP A 190 3.33 -15.95 14.92
N ARG A 191 4.27 -15.35 14.17
CA ARG A 191 5.50 -14.83 14.75
C ARG A 191 5.19 -13.53 15.50
N PRO A 192 5.70 -13.34 16.73
CA PRO A 192 5.66 -12.05 17.40
C PRO A 192 6.33 -10.98 16.54
N THR A 193 5.74 -9.78 16.52
CA THR A 193 6.34 -8.65 15.81
C THR A 193 7.71 -8.29 16.39
N ILE A 194 8.61 -7.81 15.54
CA ILE A 194 10.00 -7.45 15.86
C ILE A 194 10.00 -6.31 16.87
N ALA A 195 10.35 -6.57 18.12
CA ALA A 195 10.21 -5.57 19.19
C ALA A 195 11.13 -4.37 19.00
N ASP A 196 12.39 -4.63 18.65
CA ASP A 196 13.42 -3.62 18.40
C ASP A 196 13.75 -3.57 16.91
N LEU A 197 13.26 -2.53 16.24
CA LEU A 197 13.43 -2.33 14.80
C LEU A 197 14.85 -1.94 14.41
N ASP A 198 15.66 -1.44 15.36
CA ASP A 198 17.04 -1.03 15.10
C ASP A 198 17.99 -2.25 15.02
N THR A 199 17.49 -3.45 15.31
CA THR A 199 18.21 -4.71 15.07
C THR A 199 18.23 -5.11 13.58
N LEU A 200 17.37 -4.51 12.76
CA LEU A 200 17.32 -4.78 11.33
C LEU A 200 18.47 -4.08 10.61
N ALA A 201 19.19 -4.83 9.77
CA ALA A 201 20.11 -4.27 8.80
C ALA A 201 19.40 -3.25 7.89
N TYR A 202 20.13 -2.20 7.51
CA TYR A 202 19.60 -1.18 6.61
C TYR A 202 19.17 -1.76 5.26
N PRO A 203 18.18 -1.15 4.58
CA PRO A 203 17.66 -1.69 3.33
C PRO A 203 18.74 -1.75 2.24
N GLU A 204 18.76 -2.85 1.49
CA GLU A 204 19.66 -2.99 0.35
C GLU A 204 19.09 -2.26 -0.87
N TRP A 205 19.49 -1.01 -1.06
CA TRP A 205 19.05 -0.23 -2.22
C TRP A 205 19.87 -0.50 -3.49
N SER A 206 21.03 -1.17 -3.40
CA SER A 206 21.86 -1.47 -4.58
C SER A 206 21.19 -2.42 -5.59
N GLU A 207 20.16 -3.16 -5.18
CA GLU A 207 19.35 -4.03 -6.05
C GLU A 207 18.35 -3.25 -6.92
N PHE A 208 18.18 -1.95 -6.71
CA PHE A 208 17.19 -1.14 -7.41
C PHE A 208 17.86 -0.03 -8.21
N ASP A 209 17.39 0.18 -9.45
CA ASP A 209 17.75 1.39 -10.21
C ASP A 209 16.98 2.59 -9.66
N LEU A 210 17.60 3.29 -8.70
CA LEU A 210 17.00 4.44 -8.02
C LEU A 210 16.66 5.60 -8.95
N ASP A 211 17.20 5.63 -10.17
CA ASP A 211 16.87 6.66 -11.15
C ASP A 211 15.45 6.50 -11.72
N LEU A 212 14.87 5.29 -11.68
CA LEU A 212 13.47 5.03 -12.07
C LEU A 212 12.45 5.66 -11.12
N TYR A 213 12.88 5.98 -9.90
CA TYR A 213 12.04 6.54 -8.84
C TYR A 213 12.22 8.05 -8.67
N LYS A 214 13.10 8.66 -9.47
CA LYS A 214 13.30 10.12 -9.44
C LYS A 214 11.95 10.80 -9.61
N CYS A 215 11.67 11.78 -8.75
CA CYS A 215 10.44 12.50 -8.86
C CYS A 215 10.50 13.41 -10.11
N VAL A 216 9.90 12.97 -11.20
CA VAL A 216 9.97 13.66 -12.51
C VAL A 216 8.84 14.67 -12.72
N SER A 217 7.75 14.58 -11.95
CA SER A 217 6.72 15.62 -11.89
C SER A 217 5.64 15.26 -10.85
N LEU A 218 5.72 15.82 -9.65
CA LEU A 218 4.51 16.13 -8.90
C LEU A 218 4.01 17.51 -9.35
N PRO A 219 2.72 17.86 -9.19
CA PRO A 219 2.30 19.25 -9.38
C PRO A 219 3.22 20.19 -8.59
N LEU A 220 3.70 19.79 -7.42
CA LEU A 220 4.72 20.54 -6.70
C LEU A 220 6.11 20.10 -7.15
N ARG A 221 6.74 20.87 -8.05
CA ARG A 221 8.14 20.73 -8.54
C ARG A 221 9.23 20.69 -7.45
N ILE A 222 8.86 20.78 -6.18
CA ILE A 222 9.78 20.82 -5.04
C ILE A 222 10.64 19.57 -4.91
N PHE A 223 10.16 18.44 -5.44
CA PHE A 223 10.87 17.17 -5.46
C PHE A 223 11.48 16.87 -6.83
N GLU A 224 11.31 17.78 -7.82
CA GLU A 224 11.75 17.55 -9.20
C GLU A 224 13.26 17.25 -9.25
N GLY A 225 13.61 16.07 -9.79
CA GLY A 225 15.00 15.64 -9.94
C GLY A 225 15.65 15.04 -8.70
N THR A 226 14.96 15.03 -7.56
CA THR A 226 15.43 14.33 -6.34
C THR A 226 15.40 12.82 -6.54
N ARG A 227 16.24 12.12 -5.77
CA ARG A 227 16.26 10.66 -5.60
C ARG A 227 15.59 10.31 -4.26
N PRO A 228 14.27 10.09 -4.25
CA PRO A 228 13.55 9.80 -3.02
C PRO A 228 13.84 8.37 -2.54
N ILE A 229 14.19 8.23 -1.26
CA ILE A 229 14.25 6.95 -0.56
C ILE A 229 13.24 6.95 0.59
N PRO A 230 12.41 5.90 0.73
CA PRO A 230 11.51 5.79 1.87
C PRO A 230 12.28 5.47 3.16
N ILE A 231 11.80 6.02 4.27
CA ILE A 231 12.35 5.78 5.61
C ILE A 231 11.21 5.45 6.57
N LEU A 232 11.51 4.68 7.62
CA LEU A 232 10.58 4.41 8.72
C LEU A 232 11.19 4.86 10.04
N ALA A 233 10.46 5.68 10.80
CA ALA A 233 10.78 5.97 12.19
C ALA A 233 10.12 4.99 13.16
N ALA A 234 9.08 4.30 12.72
CA ALA A 234 8.32 3.36 13.51
C ALA A 234 7.53 2.37 12.64
N ARG A 235 7.11 1.26 13.25
CA ARG A 235 6.07 0.36 12.72
C ARG A 235 4.87 0.32 13.65
N GLY A 236 3.68 0.16 13.05
CA GLY A 236 2.41 0.23 13.76
C GLY A 236 1.96 1.67 14.02
N CYS A 237 0.79 1.82 14.65
CA CYS A 237 0.17 3.10 14.94
C CYS A 237 -0.47 3.07 16.34
N PRO A 238 -0.40 4.15 17.15
CA PRO A 238 -1.09 4.19 18.44
C PRO A 238 -2.60 4.46 18.31
N PHE A 239 -3.12 4.57 17.09
CA PHE A 239 -4.53 4.82 16.79
C PHE A 239 -5.13 3.60 16.07
N HIS A 240 -6.43 3.38 16.27
CA HIS A 240 -7.17 2.24 15.72
C HIS A 240 -8.38 2.73 14.92
N CYS A 241 -8.14 3.34 13.77
CA CYS A 241 -9.23 3.79 12.88
C CYS A 241 -9.84 2.59 12.15
N THR A 242 -11.17 2.51 12.07
CA THR A 242 -11.87 1.29 11.62
C THR A 242 -11.58 0.89 10.17
N TYR A 243 -11.24 1.86 9.31
CA TYR A 243 -10.91 1.65 7.90
C TYR A 243 -9.44 1.29 7.64
N CYS A 244 -8.59 1.36 8.67
CA CYS A 244 -7.14 1.28 8.50
C CYS A 244 -6.67 -0.18 8.65
N ALA A 245 -5.90 -0.66 7.67
CA ALA A 245 -5.34 -2.02 7.70
C ALA A 245 -3.97 -2.11 8.41
N GLN A 246 -3.50 -1.05 9.08
CA GLN A 246 -2.14 -0.99 9.65
C GLN A 246 -1.87 -2.02 10.76
N ASP A 247 -2.89 -2.69 11.28
CA ASP A 247 -2.75 -3.75 12.28
C ASP A 247 -1.87 -4.92 11.80
N PHE A 248 -1.69 -5.11 10.48
CA PHE A 248 -0.73 -6.11 9.95
C PHE A 248 0.72 -5.79 10.36
N ALA A 249 1.05 -4.51 10.54
CA ALA A 249 2.36 -4.04 11.02
C ALA A 249 2.42 -4.01 12.56
N GLY A 250 1.47 -4.67 13.24
CA GLY A 250 1.37 -4.77 14.69
C GLY A 250 0.45 -3.72 15.31
N LYS A 251 -0.30 -4.14 16.34
CA LYS A 251 -1.29 -3.32 17.07
C LYS A 251 -0.69 -2.25 17.98
N ARG A 252 0.63 -2.16 18.06
CA ARG A 252 1.36 -1.22 18.92
C ARG A 252 2.41 -0.50 18.11
N LEU A 253 2.56 0.79 18.38
CA LEU A 253 3.67 1.57 17.87
C LEU A 253 4.98 1.03 18.44
N ARG A 254 5.91 0.68 17.55
CA ARG A 254 7.29 0.34 17.85
C ARG A 254 8.17 1.39 17.18
N ALA A 255 8.67 2.33 17.96
CA ALA A 255 9.50 3.41 17.46
C ALA A 255 10.97 3.02 17.48
N ARG A 256 11.71 3.47 16.47
CA ARG A 256 13.17 3.40 16.40
C ARG A 256 13.81 4.52 17.20
N ASP A 257 15.07 4.34 17.57
CA ASP A 257 15.91 5.45 18.01
C ASP A 257 16.08 6.46 16.86
N LEU A 258 15.85 7.73 17.14
CA LEU A 258 15.90 8.78 16.11
C LEU A 258 17.34 9.01 15.60
N ASN A 259 18.38 8.68 16.38
CA ASN A 259 19.75 8.68 15.84
C ASN A 259 19.95 7.52 14.88
N ALA A 260 19.44 6.33 15.18
CA ALA A 260 19.48 5.18 14.27
C ALA A 260 18.73 5.45 12.95
N VAL A 261 17.60 6.16 13.01
CA VAL A 261 16.92 6.66 11.80
C VAL A 261 17.83 7.59 11.01
N CYS A 262 18.49 8.55 11.67
CA CYS A 262 19.43 9.44 10.99
C CYS A 262 20.70 8.73 10.50
N ASP A 263 21.17 7.66 11.15
CA ASP A 263 22.28 6.83 10.69
C ASP A 263 21.92 6.15 9.37
N GLU A 264 20.70 5.57 9.26
CA GLU A 264 20.21 4.99 8.02
C GLU A 264 20.09 6.04 6.91
N MET A 265 19.62 7.26 7.23
CA MET A 265 19.55 8.36 6.26
C MET A 265 20.95 8.79 5.80
N GLU A 266 21.93 8.87 6.70
CA GLU A 266 23.32 9.21 6.35
C GLU A 266 23.92 8.14 5.43
N ALA A 267 23.77 6.86 5.76
CA ALA A 267 24.19 5.75 4.90
C ALA A 267 23.51 5.83 3.52
N ALA A 268 22.22 6.11 3.48
CA ALA A 268 21.49 6.23 2.22
C ALA A 268 21.96 7.41 1.34
N ILE A 269 22.36 8.53 1.95
CA ILE A 269 22.97 9.66 1.23
C ILE A 269 24.35 9.25 0.69
N GLU A 270 25.17 8.60 1.51
CA GLU A 270 26.56 8.29 1.19
C GLU A 270 26.68 7.17 0.14
N ASP A 271 25.91 6.10 0.30
CA ASP A 271 26.02 4.89 -0.51
C ASP A 271 25.18 4.97 -1.80
N TYR A 272 24.05 5.68 -1.76
CA TYR A 272 23.07 5.69 -2.86
C TYR A 272 22.78 7.08 -3.44
N GLY A 273 23.34 8.15 -2.83
CA GLY A 273 23.13 9.53 -3.27
C GLY A 273 21.67 9.95 -3.13
N ALA A 274 21.01 9.53 -2.05
CA ALA A 274 19.68 10.03 -1.68
C ALA A 274 19.75 11.51 -1.30
N ASP A 275 18.78 12.30 -1.75
CA ASP A 275 18.64 13.73 -1.41
C ASP A 275 17.20 14.10 -1.03
N CYS A 276 16.31 13.11 -0.99
CA CYS A 276 14.94 13.25 -0.52
C CYS A 276 14.52 12.00 0.28
N PHE A 277 13.87 12.21 1.41
CA PHE A 277 13.30 11.12 2.20
C PHE A 277 11.77 11.24 2.36
N GLY A 278 11.08 10.11 2.19
CA GLY A 278 9.65 10.00 2.47
C GLY A 278 9.41 9.11 3.67
N PHE A 279 8.89 9.65 4.77
CA PHE A 279 8.49 8.82 5.90
C PHE A 279 7.24 8.02 5.50
N LEU A 280 7.35 6.68 5.49
CA LEU A 280 6.24 5.76 5.20
C LEU A 280 5.54 5.25 6.46
N ASP A 281 5.86 5.85 7.61
CA ASP A 281 5.17 5.64 8.87
C ASP A 281 3.66 5.87 8.71
N ALA A 282 2.85 5.11 9.43
CA ALA A 282 1.41 5.38 9.51
C ALA A 282 1.11 6.79 10.05
N CYS A 283 2.04 7.35 10.83
CA CYS A 283 2.01 8.72 11.32
C CYS A 283 3.39 9.11 11.84
N PHE A 284 4.03 10.14 11.29
CA PHE A 284 5.26 10.71 11.81
C PHE A 284 5.27 12.25 11.69
N PRO A 285 5.59 12.99 12.75
CA PRO A 285 5.85 12.51 14.10
C PRO A 285 4.56 12.01 14.78
N VAL A 286 4.68 11.05 15.69
CA VAL A 286 3.55 10.57 16.52
C VAL A 286 3.30 11.44 17.75
N SER A 287 4.17 12.41 18.03
CA SER A 287 3.99 13.36 19.13
C SER A 287 4.81 14.63 18.90
N LYS A 288 4.42 15.71 19.58
CA LYS A 288 5.18 16.96 19.62
C LYS A 288 6.63 16.76 20.05
N LYS A 289 6.86 15.98 21.11
CA LYS A 289 8.21 15.68 21.61
C LYS A 289 9.06 15.04 20.51
N GLN A 290 8.54 13.99 19.86
CA GLN A 290 9.27 13.26 18.82
C GLN A 290 9.58 14.17 17.62
N GLY A 291 8.64 15.02 17.20
CA GLY A 291 8.86 15.95 16.10
C GLY A 291 9.98 16.97 16.37
N LEU A 292 10.00 17.55 17.58
CA LEU A 292 11.04 18.49 17.99
C LEU A 292 12.41 17.81 18.12
N GLU A 293 12.43 16.63 18.75
CA GLU A 293 13.65 15.84 18.94
C GLU A 293 14.26 15.41 17.59
N PHE A 294 13.44 14.92 16.66
CA PHE A 294 13.91 14.57 15.33
C PHE A 294 14.48 15.77 14.58
N ALA A 295 13.77 16.90 14.58
CA ALA A 295 14.24 18.13 13.93
C ALA A 295 15.59 18.59 14.49
N GLU A 296 15.76 18.54 15.81
CA GLU A 296 17.03 18.88 16.46
C GLU A 296 18.16 17.95 16.01
N ILE A 297 17.95 16.62 16.05
CA ILE A 297 18.95 15.62 15.66
C ILE A 297 19.33 15.83 14.19
N TYR A 298 18.33 15.96 13.30
CA TYR A 298 18.51 16.16 11.86
C TYR A 298 19.34 17.41 11.54
N ILE A 299 19.06 18.51 12.25
CA ILE A 299 19.80 19.76 12.09
C ILE A 299 21.22 19.63 12.64
N ARG A 300 21.38 19.09 13.85
CA ARG A 300 22.67 18.90 14.53
C ARG A 300 23.65 18.05 13.71
N ARG A 301 23.14 17.03 13.02
CA ARG A 301 23.93 16.16 12.11
C ARG A 301 24.20 16.79 10.74
N GLY A 302 23.60 17.94 10.45
CA GLY A 302 23.80 18.65 9.18
C GLY A 302 23.01 18.05 8.00
N LEU A 303 22.07 17.14 8.25
CA LEU A 303 21.29 16.47 7.19
C LEU A 303 20.39 17.44 6.41
N HIS A 304 19.92 18.51 7.06
CA HIS A 304 19.20 19.62 6.41
C HIS A 304 19.99 20.33 5.30
N LYS A 305 21.31 20.12 5.21
CA LYS A 305 22.13 20.65 4.10
C LYS A 305 22.29 19.67 2.94
N LYS A 306 21.90 18.41 3.15
CA LYS A 306 22.13 17.29 2.21
C LYS A 306 20.83 16.81 1.59
N ALA A 307 19.75 16.73 2.37
CA ALA A 307 18.49 16.16 1.91
C ALA A 307 17.27 16.91 2.46
N ILE A 308 16.20 16.90 1.67
CA ILE A 308 14.86 17.32 2.08
C ILE A 308 14.02 16.10 2.47
N TRP A 309 12.86 16.32 3.10
CA TRP A 309 11.95 15.21 3.38
C TRP A 309 10.49 15.63 3.47
N PHE A 310 9.61 14.63 3.49
CA PHE A 310 8.18 14.81 3.71
C PHE A 310 7.63 13.66 4.56
N THR A 311 6.46 13.89 5.15
CA THR A 311 5.84 12.93 6.06
C THR A 311 4.32 13.02 6.04
N GLU A 312 3.65 12.02 6.60
CA GLU A 312 2.24 12.03 6.94
C GLU A 312 2.07 12.08 8.47
N THR A 313 1.18 12.94 8.98
CA THR A 313 0.82 12.95 10.40
C THR A 313 -0.64 13.34 10.61
N ARG A 314 -1.10 13.26 11.86
CA ARG A 314 -2.45 13.67 12.23
C ARG A 314 -2.50 15.13 12.65
N VAL A 315 -3.64 15.76 12.37
CA VAL A 315 -3.90 17.16 12.68
C VAL A 315 -3.84 17.48 14.17
N ASP A 316 -4.02 16.48 15.05
CA ASP A 316 -4.01 16.63 16.49
C ASP A 316 -2.64 16.36 17.15
N LEU A 317 -1.60 16.05 16.38
CA LEU A 317 -0.25 15.75 16.90
C LEU A 317 0.78 16.84 16.67
N VAL A 318 0.46 17.81 15.83
CA VAL A 318 1.34 18.92 15.48
C VAL A 318 0.70 20.25 15.80
N ASP A 319 1.50 21.22 16.22
CA ASP A 319 1.16 22.63 16.38
C ASP A 319 2.18 23.51 15.66
N LEU A 320 2.03 24.83 15.75
CA LEU A 320 2.92 25.76 15.05
C LEU A 320 4.40 25.57 15.41
N GLU A 321 4.72 25.31 16.67
CA GLU A 321 6.10 25.13 17.13
C GLU A 321 6.75 23.90 16.48
N VAL A 322 6.04 22.77 16.52
CA VAL A 322 6.52 21.54 15.85
C VAL A 322 6.69 21.78 14.37
N LEU A 323 5.69 22.38 13.71
CA LEU A 323 5.72 22.61 12.26
C LEU A 323 6.87 23.55 11.85
N GLN A 324 7.18 24.57 12.65
CA GLN A 324 8.35 25.43 12.43
C GLN A 324 9.66 24.63 12.55
N ALA A 325 9.80 23.82 13.59
CA ALA A 325 10.98 22.96 13.76
C ALA A 325 11.14 21.97 12.60
N LEU A 326 10.05 21.33 12.15
CA LEU A 326 10.09 20.44 10.98
C LEU A 326 10.52 21.20 9.72
N ARG A 327 10.00 22.42 9.52
CA ARG A 327 10.39 23.26 8.38
C ARG A 327 11.87 23.61 8.41
N GLU A 328 12.42 23.97 9.57
CA GLU A 328 13.85 24.26 9.77
C GLU A 328 14.72 23.03 9.51
N ALA A 329 14.22 21.84 9.85
CA ALA A 329 14.82 20.56 9.50
C ALA A 329 14.56 20.14 8.04
N GLU A 330 14.16 21.05 7.16
CA GLU A 330 13.96 20.81 5.73
C GLU A 330 12.85 19.80 5.37
N CYS A 331 11.85 19.66 6.26
CA CYS A 331 10.55 19.12 5.88
C CYS A 331 9.90 20.08 4.87
N ARG A 332 9.52 19.58 3.71
CA ARG A 332 8.92 20.39 2.63
C ARG A 332 7.41 20.22 2.53
N MET A 333 6.89 19.07 2.93
CA MET A 333 5.46 18.77 2.85
C MET A 333 5.02 17.90 4.02
N VAL A 334 3.84 18.22 4.54
CA VAL A 334 3.12 17.37 5.50
C VAL A 334 1.81 16.93 4.87
N GLN A 335 1.58 15.62 4.88
CA GLN A 335 0.31 15.01 4.53
C GLN A 335 -0.54 14.86 5.78
N TYR A 336 -1.83 15.16 5.66
CA TYR A 336 -2.78 15.09 6.76
C TYR A 336 -3.97 14.22 6.36
N GLY A 337 -4.17 13.15 7.12
CA GLY A 337 -5.42 12.38 7.12
C GLY A 337 -6.55 13.19 7.76
N PHE A 338 -7.28 13.98 6.95
CA PHE A 338 -8.48 14.69 7.38
C PHE A 338 -9.69 13.78 7.37
N GLU A 339 -9.78 12.89 6.37
CA GLU A 339 -10.86 11.94 6.08
C GLU A 339 -12.21 12.58 5.80
N SER A 340 -12.79 13.33 6.73
CA SER A 340 -14.12 13.90 6.61
C SER A 340 -14.19 15.34 7.14
N GLY A 341 -15.12 16.13 6.59
CA GLY A 341 -15.52 17.44 7.10
C GLY A 341 -16.66 17.39 8.11
N SER A 342 -17.15 16.20 8.47
CA SER A 342 -18.20 15.97 9.46
C SER A 342 -17.62 15.32 10.71
N ASP A 343 -17.65 16.01 11.86
CA ASP A 343 -17.15 15.46 13.13
C ASP A 343 -17.90 14.19 13.55
N ARG A 344 -19.16 14.02 13.12
CA ARG A 344 -19.94 12.80 13.34
C ARG A 344 -19.35 11.61 12.58
N VAL A 345 -18.92 11.81 11.34
CA VAL A 345 -18.29 10.76 10.52
C VAL A 345 -16.89 10.44 11.05
N LEU A 346 -16.13 11.46 11.49
CA LEU A 346 -14.83 11.22 12.14
C LEU A 346 -14.96 10.34 13.40
N GLN A 347 -16.06 10.50 14.14
CA GLN A 347 -16.38 9.62 15.27
C GLN A 347 -16.76 8.22 14.82
N SER A 348 -17.59 8.05 13.77
CA SER A 348 -18.03 6.73 13.31
C SER A 348 -16.88 5.87 12.79
N ILE A 349 -15.87 6.47 12.16
CA ILE A 349 -14.68 5.76 11.66
C ILE A 349 -13.59 5.57 12.72
N ASN A 350 -13.90 5.90 13.98
CA ASN A 350 -12.95 5.93 15.09
C ASN A 350 -11.65 6.68 14.74
N LYS A 351 -11.75 7.79 13.99
CA LYS A 351 -10.59 8.67 13.79
C LYS A 351 -10.08 9.14 15.15
N GLY A 352 -11.01 9.34 16.09
CA GLY A 352 -10.77 9.40 17.52
C GLY A 352 -9.90 10.58 17.96
N GLY A 353 -9.67 10.67 19.28
CA GLY A 353 -8.76 11.64 19.88
C GLY A 353 -9.25 13.08 19.80
N LYS A 354 -8.35 13.99 19.42
CA LYS A 354 -8.62 15.45 19.31
C LYS A 354 -8.68 15.90 17.85
N ALA A 355 -8.73 14.97 16.90
CA ALA A 355 -8.81 15.24 15.46
C ALA A 355 -10.22 15.64 15.06
N THR A 356 -10.57 16.90 15.30
CA THR A 356 -11.83 17.53 14.87
C THR A 356 -11.62 18.43 13.66
N THR A 357 -12.72 18.77 12.98
CA THR A 357 -12.73 19.77 11.90
C THR A 357 -12.16 21.12 12.35
N ALA A 358 -12.47 21.55 13.56
CA ALA A 358 -11.93 22.77 14.16
C ALA A 358 -10.42 22.68 14.37
N ARG A 359 -9.92 21.54 14.86
CA ARG A 359 -8.48 21.30 15.01
C ARG A 359 -7.77 21.32 13.66
N ALA A 360 -8.33 20.64 12.66
CA ALA A 360 -7.81 20.62 11.30
C ALA A 360 -7.69 22.02 10.68
N LEU A 361 -8.69 22.90 10.86
CA LEU A 361 -8.60 24.30 10.42
C LEU A 361 -7.46 25.06 11.10
N GLN A 362 -7.26 24.85 12.41
CA GLN A 362 -6.17 25.46 13.14
C GLN A 362 -4.81 24.95 12.65
N THR A 363 -4.65 23.63 12.53
CA THR A 363 -3.42 23.01 12.02
C THR A 363 -3.07 23.49 10.62
N MET A 364 -4.06 23.68 9.74
CA MET A 364 -3.83 24.24 8.41
C MET A 364 -3.37 25.71 8.44
N ARG A 365 -3.87 26.52 9.36
CA ARG A 365 -3.36 27.90 9.55
C ARG A 365 -1.91 27.87 10.03
N ASP A 366 -1.58 26.96 10.95
CA ASP A 366 -0.24 26.85 11.50
C ASP A 366 0.75 26.28 10.46
N THR A 367 0.33 25.32 9.64
CA THR A 367 1.10 24.79 8.50
C THR A 367 1.47 25.90 7.52
N LYS A 368 0.50 26.76 7.17
CA LYS A 368 0.74 27.92 6.29
C LYS A 368 1.69 28.94 6.91
N LYS A 369 1.57 29.22 8.22
CA LYS A 369 2.48 30.12 8.94
C LYS A 369 3.91 29.57 9.00
N ALA A 370 4.06 28.25 9.08
CA ALA A 370 5.35 27.56 9.05
C ALA A 370 5.94 27.42 7.64
N ASP A 371 5.28 27.94 6.59
CA ASP A 371 5.72 27.81 5.19
C ASP A 371 5.93 26.35 4.74
N LEU A 372 5.05 25.46 5.21
CA LEU A 372 5.00 24.06 4.79
C LEU A 372 3.93 23.85 3.73
N LEU A 373 4.21 22.95 2.80
CA LEU A 373 3.20 22.49 1.86
C LEU A 373 2.31 21.43 2.52
N SER A 374 1.05 21.44 2.10
CA SER A 374 0.00 20.63 2.70
C SER A 374 -0.64 19.70 1.67
N PHE A 375 -0.68 18.42 1.99
CA PHE A 375 -1.43 17.42 1.23
C PHE A 375 -2.59 16.92 2.09
N GLY A 376 -3.83 17.22 1.69
CA GLY A 376 -5.02 16.72 2.38
C GLY A 376 -5.50 15.38 1.83
N LEU A 377 -5.68 14.40 2.72
CA LEU A 377 -6.29 13.11 2.40
C LEU A 377 -7.73 13.11 2.92
N PHE A 378 -8.67 12.83 2.03
CA PHE A 378 -10.10 12.76 2.31
C PHE A 378 -10.68 11.44 1.80
N MET A 379 -11.75 11.01 2.47
CA MET A 379 -12.54 9.83 2.18
C MET A 379 -13.97 10.25 1.83
N ILE A 380 -14.60 9.54 0.90
CA ILE A 380 -15.99 9.74 0.50
C ILE A 380 -16.66 8.37 0.46
N GLY A 381 -17.77 8.24 1.18
CA GLY A 381 -18.50 6.98 1.32
C GLY A 381 -18.11 6.17 2.55
N SER A 382 -17.75 6.83 3.65
CA SER A 382 -17.48 6.15 4.93
C SER A 382 -18.74 5.48 5.50
N PRO A 383 -18.60 4.47 6.38
CA PRO A 383 -19.73 3.84 7.07
C PRO A 383 -20.62 4.87 7.78
N GLY A 384 -21.91 4.88 7.44
CA GLY A 384 -22.90 5.81 7.97
C GLY A 384 -22.75 7.26 7.51
N GLU A 385 -21.91 7.54 6.52
CA GLU A 385 -21.80 8.86 5.87
C GLU A 385 -23.01 9.09 4.96
N THR A 386 -23.62 10.27 5.01
CA THR A 386 -24.70 10.64 4.08
C THR A 386 -24.17 11.52 2.96
N GLU A 387 -24.97 11.72 1.91
CA GLU A 387 -24.63 12.69 0.86
C GLU A 387 -24.42 14.11 1.44
N SER A 388 -25.17 14.51 2.47
CA SER A 388 -24.97 15.79 3.15
C SER A 388 -23.60 15.87 3.82
N ASP A 389 -23.16 14.81 4.50
CA ASP A 389 -21.82 14.77 5.10
C ASP A 389 -20.71 14.82 4.04
N CYS A 390 -20.91 14.15 2.89
CA CYS A 390 -19.98 14.23 1.77
C CYS A 390 -19.87 15.68 1.26
N GLU A 391 -20.98 16.42 1.14
CA GLU A 391 -20.97 17.83 0.78
C GLU A 391 -20.27 18.71 1.82
N GLU A 392 -20.45 18.42 3.11
CA GLU A 392 -19.72 19.06 4.20
C GLU A 392 -18.21 18.83 4.06
N THR A 393 -17.78 17.60 3.76
CA THR A 393 -16.39 17.25 3.45
C THR A 393 -15.83 18.05 2.27
N ILE A 394 -16.60 18.23 1.19
CA ILE A 394 -16.19 18.99 0.02
C ILE A 394 -15.99 20.48 0.36
N GLU A 395 -16.95 21.10 1.05
CA GLU A 395 -16.83 22.50 1.45
C GLU A 395 -15.77 22.71 2.53
N PHE A 396 -15.56 21.73 3.41
CA PHE A 396 -14.49 21.73 4.38
C PHE A 396 -13.11 21.69 3.72
N ALA A 397 -12.89 20.80 2.75
CA ALA A 397 -11.64 20.73 1.99
C ALA A 397 -11.31 22.06 1.30
N ARG A 398 -12.33 22.76 0.77
CA ARG A 398 -12.18 24.11 0.18
C ARG A 398 -11.75 25.15 1.21
N LYS A 399 -12.29 25.08 2.43
CA LYS A 399 -11.98 25.99 3.56
C LYS A 399 -10.58 25.76 4.13
N LEU A 400 -10.14 24.49 4.23
CA LEU A 400 -8.78 24.13 4.65
C LEU A 400 -7.73 24.75 3.72
N ASP A 401 -8.04 24.75 2.42
CA ASP A 401 -7.21 25.36 1.39
C ASP A 401 -5.78 24.77 1.37
N CYS A 402 -5.73 23.43 1.32
CA CYS A 402 -4.50 22.66 1.14
C CYS A 402 -3.84 22.96 -0.22
N ASP A 403 -2.55 22.63 -0.35
CA ASP A 403 -1.82 22.72 -1.62
C ASP A 403 -2.26 21.62 -2.59
N ILE A 404 -2.40 20.40 -2.08
CA ILE A 404 -2.92 19.24 -2.81
C ILE A 404 -4.04 18.61 -1.98
N ALA A 405 -5.04 18.03 -2.65
CA ALA A 405 -6.04 17.18 -1.99
C ALA A 405 -6.30 15.91 -2.80
N LYS A 406 -6.40 14.78 -2.12
CA LYS A 406 -6.85 13.51 -2.68
C LYS A 406 -8.18 13.13 -2.04
N PHE A 407 -9.16 12.82 -2.87
CA PHE A 407 -10.48 12.34 -2.45
C PHE A 407 -10.61 10.88 -2.86
N ASN A 408 -10.45 9.96 -1.91
CA ASN A 408 -10.57 8.53 -2.15
C ASN A 408 -12.00 8.09 -1.90
N LEU A 409 -12.49 7.16 -2.71
CA LEU A 409 -13.66 6.37 -2.35
C LEU A 409 -13.23 5.34 -1.31
N VAL A 410 -14.07 5.12 -0.31
CA VAL A 410 -13.76 4.17 0.77
C VAL A 410 -13.68 2.75 0.22
N VAL A 411 -12.61 2.07 0.60
CA VAL A 411 -12.38 0.66 0.30
C VAL A 411 -12.11 -0.07 1.61
N PRO A 412 -12.84 -1.16 1.92
CA PRO A 412 -12.54 -2.04 3.04
C PRO A 412 -11.27 -2.83 2.71
N TYR A 413 -10.12 -2.38 3.21
CA TYR A 413 -8.86 -3.09 2.97
C TYR A 413 -8.75 -4.35 3.84
N PRO A 414 -8.28 -5.49 3.28
CA PRO A 414 -7.97 -6.68 4.06
C PRO A 414 -7.12 -6.36 5.29
N GLY A 415 -7.56 -6.82 6.47
CA GLY A 415 -6.91 -6.55 7.76
C GLY A 415 -7.42 -5.31 8.51
N SER A 416 -8.48 -4.65 8.04
CA SER A 416 -9.19 -3.58 8.77
C SER A 416 -10.49 -4.08 9.40
N ASP A 417 -10.95 -3.44 10.48
CA ASP A 417 -12.26 -3.74 11.10
C ASP A 417 -13.40 -3.57 10.08
N LEU A 418 -13.32 -2.54 9.24
CA LEU A 418 -14.28 -2.29 8.17
C LEU A 418 -14.34 -3.44 7.16
N PHE A 419 -13.21 -4.10 6.89
CA PHE A 419 -13.19 -5.29 6.05
C PHE A 419 -13.81 -6.51 6.73
N ASP A 420 -13.58 -6.68 8.03
CA ASP A 420 -14.23 -7.76 8.79
C ASP A 420 -15.75 -7.57 8.85
N GLU A 421 -16.21 -6.35 9.07
CA GLU A 421 -17.64 -5.98 8.98
C GLU A 421 -18.19 -6.26 7.59
N PHE A 422 -17.53 -5.76 6.54
CA PHE A 422 -17.92 -5.98 5.16
C PHE A 422 -18.00 -7.46 4.81
N ARG A 423 -16.98 -8.24 5.18
CA ARG A 423 -16.92 -9.70 4.96
C ARG A 423 -18.05 -10.43 5.69
N SER A 424 -18.39 -10.02 6.92
CA SER A 424 -19.45 -10.67 7.70
C SER A 424 -20.84 -10.57 7.07
N GLN A 425 -21.10 -9.53 6.27
CA GLN A 425 -22.37 -9.32 5.59
C GLN A 425 -22.60 -10.31 4.44
N TYR A 426 -21.54 -10.94 3.94
CA TYR A 426 -21.61 -12.04 2.97
C TYR A 426 -21.64 -13.38 3.72
N GLU A 427 -22.73 -13.61 4.47
CA GLU A 427 -22.97 -14.84 5.23
C GLU A 427 -22.66 -16.07 4.36
N SER A 428 -21.79 -16.95 4.82
CA SER A 428 -21.43 -18.25 4.21
C SER A 428 -20.68 -18.23 2.86
N GLY A 429 -19.59 -17.46 2.76
CA GLY A 429 -18.50 -17.72 1.79
C GLY A 429 -18.52 -16.90 0.51
N GLY A 430 -19.23 -15.76 0.48
CA GLY A 430 -19.45 -14.97 -0.74
C GLY A 430 -18.45 -13.83 -0.99
N LEU A 431 -17.45 -13.63 -0.14
CA LEU A 431 -16.37 -12.68 -0.40
C LEU A 431 -15.11 -13.47 -0.76
N ASP A 432 -14.98 -13.81 -2.03
CA ASP A 432 -13.77 -14.40 -2.58
C ASP A 432 -12.68 -13.34 -2.80
N GLU A 433 -11.43 -13.80 -2.94
CA GLU A 433 -10.27 -12.98 -3.31
C GLU A 433 -10.55 -12.11 -4.54
N ASP A 434 -11.26 -12.66 -5.54
CA ASP A 434 -11.57 -11.97 -6.80
C ASP A 434 -12.37 -10.69 -6.55
N ARG A 435 -13.42 -10.73 -5.70
CA ARG A 435 -14.16 -9.53 -5.28
C ARG A 435 -13.30 -8.49 -4.59
N VAL A 436 -12.36 -8.92 -3.75
CA VAL A 436 -11.45 -8.01 -3.03
C VAL A 436 -10.47 -7.32 -3.98
N THR A 437 -9.93 -8.04 -4.96
CA THR A 437 -9.08 -7.43 -6.00
C THR A 437 -9.88 -6.45 -6.87
N GLY A 438 -11.18 -6.69 -7.02
CA GLY A 438 -12.15 -5.83 -7.68
C GLY A 438 -12.37 -4.44 -7.09
N PHE A 439 -11.96 -4.20 -5.83
CA PHE A 439 -12.09 -2.86 -5.20
C PHE A 439 -11.45 -1.73 -6.01
N PHE A 440 -10.44 -2.06 -6.82
CA PHE A 440 -9.65 -1.11 -7.59
C PHE A 440 -9.91 -1.17 -9.09
N ASP A 441 -10.73 -2.13 -9.53
CA ASP A 441 -11.08 -2.34 -10.93
C ASP A 441 -12.56 -2.70 -11.06
N TRP A 442 -13.42 -1.69 -10.85
CA TRP A 442 -14.86 -1.81 -11.00
C TRP A 442 -15.31 -1.95 -12.46
N SER A 443 -14.39 -1.85 -13.44
CA SER A 443 -14.71 -2.11 -14.84
C SER A 443 -15.10 -3.58 -15.05
N ASN A 444 -14.49 -4.49 -14.28
CA ASN A 444 -14.84 -5.91 -14.23
C ASN A 444 -16.20 -6.19 -13.57
N TYR A 445 -16.78 -5.19 -12.89
CA TYR A 445 -18.07 -5.26 -12.19
C TYR A 445 -19.13 -4.37 -12.87
N GLY A 446 -19.04 -4.20 -14.19
CA GLY A 446 -20.04 -3.44 -14.95
C GLY A 446 -20.09 -1.95 -14.61
N GLY A 447 -19.05 -1.41 -13.98
CA GLY A 447 -19.02 -0.02 -13.53
C GLY A 447 -19.38 0.19 -12.05
N GLU A 448 -19.70 -0.87 -11.30
CA GLU A 448 -20.17 -0.78 -9.91
C GLU A 448 -19.05 -0.95 -8.88
N LEU A 449 -19.06 -0.09 -7.86
CA LEU A 449 -18.14 -0.20 -6.73
C LEU A 449 -18.47 -1.45 -5.91
N VAL A 450 -17.44 -2.23 -5.57
CA VAL A 450 -17.60 -3.46 -4.78
C VAL A 450 -18.07 -3.14 -3.35
N TYR A 451 -17.64 -2.01 -2.79
CA TYR A 451 -18.13 -1.51 -1.50
C TYR A 451 -19.08 -0.33 -1.71
N LEU A 452 -20.27 -0.43 -1.12
CA LEU A 452 -21.25 0.65 -1.04
C LEU A 452 -21.71 0.82 0.41
N PRO A 453 -21.60 2.02 0.99
CA PRO A 453 -22.19 2.32 2.28
C PRO A 453 -23.72 2.37 2.16
N GLU A 454 -24.40 2.13 3.28
CA GLU A 454 -25.86 2.09 3.32
C GLU A 454 -26.47 3.40 2.77
N GLY A 455 -27.41 3.27 1.83
CA GLY A 455 -28.15 4.40 1.27
C GLY A 455 -27.44 5.19 0.16
N MET A 456 -26.29 4.74 -0.35
CA MET A 456 -25.62 5.37 -1.49
C MET A 456 -25.35 4.39 -2.64
N SER A 457 -25.48 4.88 -3.87
CA SER A 457 -25.13 4.16 -5.09
C SER A 457 -23.72 4.49 -5.60
N SER A 458 -23.16 3.60 -6.43
CA SER A 458 -21.89 3.83 -7.13
C SER A 458 -21.88 5.17 -7.90
N GLU A 459 -22.99 5.49 -8.58
CA GLU A 459 -23.12 6.73 -9.35
C GLU A 459 -23.05 7.96 -8.44
N GLN A 460 -23.73 7.92 -7.28
CA GLN A 460 -23.71 9.02 -6.31
C GLN A 460 -22.29 9.25 -5.77
N LEU A 461 -21.58 8.20 -5.37
CA LEU A 461 -20.22 8.29 -4.84
C LEU A 461 -19.23 8.84 -5.88
N ILE A 462 -19.27 8.32 -7.10
CA ILE A 462 -18.42 8.79 -8.21
C ILE A 462 -18.73 10.26 -8.54
N ARG A 463 -20.02 10.64 -8.56
CA ARG A 463 -20.46 12.03 -8.75
C ARG A 463 -19.90 12.94 -7.66
N LEU A 464 -19.98 12.54 -6.40
CA LEU A 464 -19.48 13.30 -5.25
C LEU A 464 -17.96 13.45 -5.29
N GLN A 465 -17.21 12.38 -5.59
CA GLN A 465 -15.76 12.44 -5.74
C GLN A 465 -15.34 13.39 -6.87
N ARG A 466 -15.97 13.31 -8.05
CA ARG A 466 -15.72 14.24 -9.16
C ARG A 466 -16.07 15.67 -8.78
N LYS A 467 -17.20 15.87 -8.08
CA LYS A 467 -17.60 17.17 -7.55
C LYS A 467 -16.55 17.72 -6.58
N ALA A 468 -16.00 16.89 -5.69
CA ALA A 468 -14.94 17.25 -4.74
C ALA A 468 -13.68 17.73 -5.46
N LEU A 469 -13.16 16.91 -6.37
CA LEU A 469 -11.99 17.24 -7.20
C LEU A 469 -12.19 18.56 -7.95
N ARG A 470 -13.31 18.70 -8.66
CA ARG A 470 -13.64 19.91 -9.41
C ARG A 470 -13.70 21.13 -8.50
N ARG A 471 -14.51 21.07 -7.44
CA ARG A 471 -14.72 22.16 -6.49
C ARG A 471 -13.44 22.57 -5.76
N PHE A 472 -12.51 21.65 -5.55
CA PHE A 472 -11.22 21.95 -4.93
C PHE A 472 -10.23 22.56 -5.94
N TYR A 473 -10.04 21.94 -7.11
CA TYR A 473 -8.97 22.30 -8.04
C TYR A 473 -9.26 23.52 -8.92
N ILE A 474 -10.53 23.89 -9.14
CA ILE A 474 -10.87 25.07 -9.96
C ILE A 474 -10.91 26.39 -9.17
N ARG A 475 -10.53 26.37 -7.89
CA ARG A 475 -10.55 27.57 -7.05
C ARG A 475 -9.60 28.62 -7.64
N PRO A 476 -10.06 29.86 -7.92
CA PRO A 476 -9.21 30.87 -8.56
C PRO A 476 -7.90 31.13 -7.81
N ALA A 477 -7.95 31.16 -6.47
CA ALA A 477 -6.77 31.32 -5.63
C ALA A 477 -5.75 30.17 -5.79
N LEU A 478 -6.23 28.92 -5.90
CA LEU A 478 -5.38 27.75 -6.09
C LEU A 478 -4.76 27.73 -7.49
N VAL A 479 -5.56 28.01 -8.52
CA VAL A 479 -5.09 28.11 -9.91
C VAL A 479 -4.03 29.21 -10.02
N TRP A 480 -4.28 30.37 -9.41
CA TRP A 480 -3.32 31.47 -9.35
C TRP A 480 -2.02 31.06 -8.62
N ARG A 481 -2.12 30.35 -7.49
CA ARG A 481 -0.95 29.81 -6.77
C ARG A 481 -0.16 28.84 -7.66
N PHE A 482 -0.85 27.97 -8.38
CA PHE A 482 -0.19 27.01 -9.28
C PHE A 482 0.53 27.69 -10.45
N MET A 483 -0.07 28.75 -11.00
CA MET A 483 0.54 29.59 -12.05
C MET A 483 1.77 30.35 -11.54
N THR A 484 1.64 31.02 -10.40
CA THR A 484 2.69 31.89 -9.85
C THR A 484 3.88 31.12 -9.30
N ARG A 485 3.65 29.96 -8.67
CA ARG A 485 4.71 29.07 -8.17
C ARG A 485 5.28 28.12 -9.24
N ARG A 486 4.87 28.26 -10.51
CA ARG A 486 5.25 27.39 -11.64
C ARG A 486 5.07 25.89 -11.36
N ILE A 487 4.10 25.56 -10.51
CA ILE A 487 3.74 24.21 -10.07
C ILE A 487 3.26 23.42 -11.30
N LEU A 488 2.37 24.00 -12.09
CA LEU A 488 1.93 23.42 -13.37
C LEU A 488 2.50 24.22 -14.54
N SER A 489 2.93 23.53 -15.59
CA SER A 489 3.26 24.16 -16.86
C SER A 489 2.00 24.78 -17.50
N PHE A 490 2.19 25.79 -18.36
CA PHE A 490 1.08 26.40 -19.12
C PHE A 490 0.29 25.36 -19.92
N ARG A 491 0.98 24.32 -20.42
CA ARG A 491 0.39 23.19 -21.14
C ARG A 491 -0.52 22.35 -20.23
N GLU A 492 -0.13 22.10 -18.99
CA GLU A 492 -0.92 21.33 -18.02
C GLU A 492 -2.16 22.09 -17.56
N LEU A 493 -2.02 23.40 -17.35
CA LEU A 493 -3.15 24.27 -17.05
C LEU A 493 -4.14 24.32 -18.22
N ALA A 494 -3.65 24.41 -19.47
CA ALA A 494 -4.49 24.39 -20.65
C ALA A 494 -5.22 23.04 -20.83
N ILE A 495 -4.55 21.91 -20.58
CA ILE A 495 -5.17 20.58 -20.62
C ILE A 495 -6.24 20.45 -19.53
N GLY A 496 -5.94 20.89 -18.30
CA GLY A 496 -6.90 20.90 -17.20
C GLY A 496 -8.13 21.75 -17.53
N ALA A 497 -7.94 22.93 -18.10
CA ALA A 497 -9.02 23.82 -18.54
C ALA A 497 -9.86 23.21 -19.67
N VAL A 498 -9.24 22.57 -20.66
CA VAL A 498 -9.94 21.88 -21.76
C VAL A 498 -10.75 20.70 -21.23
N ASN A 499 -10.20 19.87 -20.34
CA ASN A 499 -10.93 18.76 -19.74
C ASN A 499 -12.11 19.24 -18.90
N LEU A 500 -11.92 20.31 -18.11
CA LEU A 500 -12.99 20.94 -17.35
C LEU A 500 -14.10 21.48 -18.27
N LEU A 501 -13.73 22.12 -19.39
CA LEU A 501 -14.69 22.58 -20.39
C LEU A 501 -15.44 21.41 -21.03
N LEU A 502 -14.74 20.35 -21.45
CA LEU A 502 -15.34 19.15 -22.03
C LEU A 502 -16.30 18.45 -21.06
N GLU A 503 -15.98 18.43 -19.77
CA GLU A 503 -16.84 17.86 -18.72
C GLU A 503 -18.07 18.75 -18.46
N VAL A 504 -17.91 20.08 -18.48
CA VAL A 504 -19.03 21.04 -18.44
C VAL A 504 -19.92 20.90 -19.69
N PHE A 505 -19.35 20.66 -20.86
CA PHE A 505 -20.11 20.43 -22.10
C PHE A 505 -20.81 19.07 -22.12
N ARG A 506 -20.19 18.00 -21.61
CA ARG A 506 -20.81 16.67 -21.49
C ARG A 506 -21.97 16.61 -20.50
N HIS A 507 -22.07 17.57 -19.58
CA HIS A 507 -23.14 17.65 -18.58
C HIS A 507 -23.95 18.96 -18.67
N SER A 508 -23.80 19.70 -19.77
CA SER A 508 -24.67 20.83 -20.09
C SER A 508 -26.00 20.30 -20.62
N PRO A 509 -27.16 20.86 -20.20
CA PRO A 509 -28.47 20.51 -20.74
C PRO A 509 -28.64 20.83 -22.25
N TRP A 510 -27.60 21.36 -22.89
CA TRP A 510 -27.51 21.67 -24.32
C TRP A 510 -26.57 20.73 -25.11
N ALA A 511 -26.07 19.65 -24.50
CA ALA A 511 -25.31 18.63 -25.22
C ALA A 511 -26.25 17.83 -26.16
N PRO A 512 -26.02 17.80 -27.49
CA PRO A 512 -26.78 16.93 -28.37
C PRO A 512 -26.39 15.47 -28.08
N GLY A 513 -27.33 14.67 -27.56
CA GLY A 513 -27.20 13.22 -27.45
C GLY A 513 -27.11 12.64 -26.03
N SER A 514 -28.05 12.97 -25.15
CA SER A 514 -28.38 12.11 -24.01
C SER A 514 -29.62 11.27 -24.35
N VAL A 515 -29.46 9.94 -24.25
CA VAL A 515 -30.42 8.82 -24.47
C VAL A 515 -30.41 8.24 -25.90
N PRO A 516 -30.19 6.92 -26.04
CA PRO A 516 -31.32 6.02 -26.28
C PRO A 516 -31.42 4.85 -25.28
N ASP A 517 -32.64 4.71 -24.74
CA ASP A 517 -33.45 3.51 -24.57
C ASP A 517 -32.80 2.19 -24.14
N SER A 518 -33.20 1.79 -22.93
CA SER A 518 -33.65 0.45 -22.55
C SER A 518 -33.57 -0.65 -23.63
N ALA A 519 -32.70 -1.63 -23.39
CA ALA A 519 -32.96 -3.02 -23.74
C ALA A 519 -32.99 -3.83 -22.43
N PRO A 520 -33.95 -4.73 -22.21
CA PRO A 520 -34.04 -5.49 -20.98
C PRO A 520 -32.86 -6.47 -20.89
N SER A 521 -32.10 -6.40 -19.79
CA SER A 521 -31.14 -7.44 -19.43
C SER A 521 -31.86 -8.78 -19.27
N PRO A 522 -31.30 -9.91 -19.74
CA PRO A 522 -31.87 -11.21 -19.45
C PRO A 522 -31.80 -11.44 -17.94
N ARG A 523 -32.96 -11.74 -17.33
CA ARG A 523 -33.06 -12.12 -15.91
C ARG A 523 -32.07 -13.26 -15.61
N PRO A 524 -31.42 -13.28 -14.44
CA PRO A 524 -30.70 -14.46 -14.01
C PRO A 524 -31.72 -15.60 -13.85
N THR A 525 -31.53 -16.66 -14.62
CA THR A 525 -32.25 -17.93 -14.51
C THR A 525 -32.14 -18.43 -13.07
N ALA A 526 -33.30 -18.48 -12.40
CA ALA A 526 -33.45 -19.20 -11.14
C ALA A 526 -32.95 -20.64 -11.33
N VAL A 527 -31.97 -21.05 -10.52
CA VAL A 527 -31.60 -22.45 -10.38
C VAL A 527 -32.78 -23.14 -9.70
N VAL A 528 -33.51 -23.90 -10.52
CA VAL A 528 -34.55 -24.83 -10.08
C VAL A 528 -33.87 -25.95 -9.30
N GLY A 529 -34.20 -26.08 -8.01
CA GLY A 529 -33.78 -27.21 -7.19
C GLY A 529 -34.37 -28.54 -7.71
N PRO A 530 -33.72 -29.68 -7.40
CA PRO A 530 -34.15 -30.98 -7.92
C PRO A 530 -35.49 -31.40 -7.29
N PRO A 531 -36.37 -32.08 -8.04
CA PRO A 531 -37.65 -32.53 -7.52
C PRO A 531 -37.47 -33.69 -6.54
N ALA A 532 -38.33 -33.71 -5.53
CA ALA A 532 -38.46 -34.79 -4.57
C ALA A 532 -38.72 -36.14 -5.26
N GLY A 533 -37.97 -37.15 -4.80
CA GLY A 533 -38.14 -38.57 -5.07
C GLY A 533 -37.36 -39.36 -4.03
#